data_AF-A0A6L8A829-F1
#
_entry.id   AF-A0A6L8A829-F1
#
_cell.length_a   1.000
_cell.length_b   1.000
_cell.length_c   1.000
_cell.angle_alpha   90.00
_cell.angle_beta   90.00
_cell.angle_gamma   90.00
#
_symmetry.space_group_name_H-M   'P 1'
#
loop_
_entity.id
_entity.type
_entity.pdbx_description
1 polymer ?
#
loop_
_entity_poly.entity_id
_entity_poly.type
_entity_poly.pdbx_seq_one_letter_code
_entity_poly.pdbx_strand_id
1 'polypeptide(L)'
;MAAILPLDEIPNRFVLWALREQESKLAEAATGSTFTAVSKAQVASIPIILPPLNEQRRIVEKIEVLFEKIEKGVESLRAAKATLGLYRQSLLKSAFEGRLTADWRAQNADKLESPEVLLARIRAEREARYTAAMAAWQEALVRWRVGGEKGKKPKKPKRLADQTKISQQELDLLAELPSVWIYTNLANLGNLERGKSKHRPRNDKRLFGGPYPFIQTGEVKAAGRYINEYEATYSEIGLEQSKLWPAGTLCITIAANIAETAFLTFDACFPDSVVGFTAFGAIITPKYVELFIKSARENIEAYAPATAQKNINLKTLETLIIPHCGQAEQAEIVRLLDARLDATDALETEIDAALARATALRQSILKKAFSGKLVLQDPEDEPAPMLLERIKAERAKVTKQPRRRTRP
;
A
#
# COMPACT_ATOMS: atom_id res chain seq x y z
N MET A 1 -0.78 35.24 -9.75
CA MET A 1 0.59 35.21 -9.16
C MET A 1 0.92 36.63 -8.71
N ALA A 2 1.47 36.82 -7.51
CA ALA A 2 1.86 38.14 -6.99
C ALA A 2 3.35 38.13 -6.62
N ALA A 3 4.06 39.22 -6.89
CA ALA A 3 5.46 39.38 -6.52
C ALA A 3 5.59 40.28 -5.28
N ILE A 4 6.52 39.94 -4.39
CA ILE A 4 6.94 40.79 -3.28
C ILE A 4 8.31 41.34 -3.65
N LEU A 5 8.41 42.66 -3.66
CA LEU A 5 9.67 43.39 -3.81
C LEU A 5 9.97 44.04 -2.45
N PRO A 6 10.86 43.45 -1.65
CA PRO A 6 11.34 44.05 -0.42
C PRO A 6 12.03 45.39 -0.71
N LEU A 7 12.04 46.24 0.31
CA LEU A 7 12.81 47.48 0.32
C LEU A 7 14.32 47.17 0.41
N ASP A 8 15.17 48.11 0.02
CA ASP A 8 16.63 47.90 -0.14
C ASP A 8 17.29 47.35 1.15
N GLU A 9 16.78 47.74 2.31
CA GLU A 9 17.29 47.37 3.64
C GLU A 9 16.68 46.06 4.19
N ILE A 10 15.98 45.27 3.37
CA ILE A 10 15.37 44.00 3.78
C ILE A 10 15.77 42.89 2.79
N PRO A 11 16.61 41.91 3.19
CA PRO A 11 17.01 40.83 2.30
C PRO A 11 15.83 40.00 1.81
N ASN A 12 15.78 39.72 0.50
CA ASN A 12 14.74 38.87 -0.11
C ASN A 12 14.61 37.51 0.59
N ARG A 13 15.75 36.91 0.96
CA ARG A 13 15.79 35.63 1.68
C ARG A 13 15.17 35.73 3.07
N PHE A 14 15.34 36.85 3.77
CA PHE A 14 14.73 37.08 5.08
C PHE A 14 13.20 37.11 4.96
N VAL A 15 12.67 37.86 3.99
CA VAL A 15 11.22 37.92 3.71
C VAL A 15 10.67 36.55 3.31
N LEU A 16 11.39 35.80 2.47
CA LEU A 16 11.02 34.44 2.11
C LEU A 16 10.86 33.55 3.34
N TRP A 17 11.86 33.53 4.24
CA TRP A 17 11.80 32.70 5.43
C TRP A 17 10.73 33.16 6.43
N ALA A 18 10.49 34.48 6.53
CA ALA A 18 9.42 35.02 7.38
C ALA A 18 8.03 34.58 6.89
N LEU A 19 7.82 34.56 5.58
CA LEU A 19 6.56 34.07 4.99
C LEU A 19 6.42 32.56 5.14
N ARG A 20 7.53 31.80 5.03
CA ARG A 20 7.54 30.35 5.24
C ARG A 20 7.19 29.96 6.67
N GLU A 21 7.58 30.76 7.67
CA GLU A 21 7.15 30.54 9.06
C GLU A 21 5.63 30.69 9.23
N GLN A 22 5.02 31.55 8.42
CA GLN A 22 3.58 31.83 8.45
C GLN A 22 2.77 30.95 7.47
N GLU A 23 3.39 29.93 6.86
CA GLU A 23 2.77 29.11 5.80
C GLU A 23 1.48 28.42 6.26
N SER A 24 1.43 27.90 7.50
CA SER A 24 0.21 27.30 8.05
C SER A 24 -0.93 28.31 8.21
N LYS A 25 -0.64 29.51 8.74
CA LYS A 25 -1.66 30.56 8.88
C LYS A 25 -2.17 31.05 7.53
N LEU A 26 -1.28 31.10 6.53
CA LEU A 26 -1.63 31.43 5.17
C LEU A 26 -2.53 30.38 4.52
N ALA A 27 -2.25 29.10 4.76
CA ALA A 27 -3.07 28.00 4.28
C ALA A 27 -4.47 28.00 4.91
N GLU A 28 -4.58 28.27 6.20
CA GLU A 28 -5.87 28.40 6.91
C GLU A 28 -6.71 29.59 6.42
N ALA A 29 -6.05 30.68 6.04
CA ALA A 29 -6.71 31.86 5.48
C ALA A 29 -7.12 31.70 4.01
N ALA A 30 -6.68 30.63 3.32
CA ALA A 30 -6.99 30.43 1.91
C ALA A 30 -8.49 30.19 1.69
N THR A 31 -9.06 30.78 0.65
CA THR A 31 -10.48 30.67 0.31
C THR A 31 -10.69 30.02 -1.05
N GLY A 32 -11.86 29.41 -1.26
CA GLY A 32 -12.26 28.78 -2.54
C GLY A 32 -12.58 27.29 -2.42
N SER A 33 -13.66 26.83 -3.07
CA SER A 33 -14.12 25.44 -3.03
C SER A 33 -13.50 24.55 -4.12
N THR A 34 -13.17 25.12 -5.28
CA THR A 34 -12.57 24.40 -6.42
C THR A 34 -11.05 24.57 -6.47
N PHE A 35 -10.53 25.74 -6.07
CA PHE A 35 -9.11 26.02 -5.96
C PHE A 35 -8.90 27.00 -4.80
N THR A 36 -8.13 26.61 -3.80
CA THR A 36 -7.78 27.45 -2.65
C THR A 36 -6.71 28.46 -3.03
N ALA A 37 -6.94 29.73 -2.71
CA ALA A 37 -5.98 30.80 -2.97
C ALA A 37 -5.88 31.78 -1.80
N VAL A 38 -4.70 32.39 -1.66
CA VAL A 38 -4.46 33.50 -0.74
C VAL A 38 -4.43 34.80 -1.54
N SER A 39 -5.21 35.79 -1.12
CA SER A 39 -5.27 37.11 -1.74
C SER A 39 -4.06 37.98 -1.39
N LYS A 40 -3.76 38.97 -2.23
CA LYS A 40 -2.73 39.98 -1.95
C LYS A 40 -2.94 40.67 -0.61
N ALA A 41 -4.20 40.97 -0.26
CA ALA A 41 -4.53 41.64 0.99
C ALA A 41 -4.14 40.80 2.21
N GLN A 42 -4.43 39.50 2.17
CA GLN A 42 -4.07 38.55 3.23
C GLN A 42 -2.56 38.42 3.40
N VAL A 43 -1.80 38.36 2.30
CA VAL A 43 -0.33 38.32 2.37
C VAL A 43 0.23 39.64 2.91
N ALA A 44 -0.32 40.78 2.48
CA ALA A 44 0.15 42.10 2.90
C ALA A 44 -0.15 42.43 4.38
N SER A 45 -1.14 41.77 4.99
CA SER A 45 -1.49 41.96 6.39
C SER A 45 -0.66 41.11 7.36
N ILE A 46 0.23 40.24 6.88
CA ILE A 46 1.04 39.39 7.75
C ILE A 46 2.05 40.25 8.51
N PRO A 47 2.04 40.22 9.85
CA PRO A 47 3.09 40.87 10.63
C PRO A 47 4.40 40.10 10.47
N ILE A 48 5.47 40.81 10.09
CA ILE A 48 6.83 40.29 10.04
C ILE A 48 7.63 40.96 11.14
N ILE A 49 8.29 40.16 11.98
CA ILE A 49 9.25 40.66 12.96
C ILE A 49 10.50 41.10 12.18
N LEU A 50 10.86 42.37 12.34
CA LEU A 50 11.91 43.00 11.56
C LEU A 50 13.05 43.47 12.47
N PRO A 51 14.07 42.62 12.69
CA PRO A 51 15.26 42.99 13.44
C PRO A 51 16.21 43.87 12.60
N PRO A 52 17.28 44.42 13.18
CA PRO A 52 18.31 45.17 12.46
C PRO A 52 18.89 44.38 11.28
N LEU A 53 19.41 45.08 10.25
CA LEU A 53 19.86 44.44 9.01
C LEU A 53 20.90 43.33 9.24
N ASN A 54 21.86 43.56 10.15
CA ASN A 54 22.89 42.57 10.47
C ASN A 54 22.30 41.33 11.13
N GLU A 55 21.37 41.48 12.08
CA GLU A 55 20.64 40.36 12.68
C GLU A 55 19.81 39.61 11.63
N GLN A 56 19.13 40.30 10.70
CA GLN A 56 18.42 39.65 9.57
C GLN A 56 19.36 38.76 8.75
N ARG A 57 20.57 39.23 8.44
CA ARG A 57 21.59 38.46 7.71
C ARG A 57 22.04 37.23 8.50
N ARG A 58 22.35 37.39 9.79
CA ARG A 58 22.74 36.27 10.68
C ARG A 58 21.63 35.22 10.80
N ILE A 59 20.37 35.66 10.89
CA ILE A 59 19.19 34.76 10.89
C ILE A 59 19.13 33.95 9.60
N VAL A 60 19.23 34.61 8.44
CA VAL A 60 19.19 33.94 7.13
C VAL A 60 20.31 32.91 7.01
N GLU A 61 21.54 33.31 7.30
CA GLU A 61 22.70 32.41 7.24
C GLU A 61 22.51 31.18 8.15
N LYS A 62 22.03 31.40 9.39
CA LYS A 62 21.81 30.31 10.33
C LYS A 62 20.70 29.36 9.89
N ILE A 63 19.59 29.89 9.35
CA ILE A 63 18.50 29.08 8.78
C ILE A 63 19.06 28.22 7.64
N GLU A 64 19.76 28.83 6.69
CA GLU A 64 20.25 28.14 5.49
C GLU A 64 21.23 27.02 5.85
N VAL A 65 22.19 27.27 6.75
CA VAL A 65 23.11 26.23 7.24
C VAL A 65 22.38 25.07 7.93
N LEU A 66 21.38 25.36 8.76
CA LEU A 66 20.62 24.30 9.44
C LEU A 66 19.74 23.52 8.47
N PHE A 67 19.12 24.21 7.51
CA PHE A 67 18.25 23.61 6.52
C PHE A 67 19.05 22.71 5.58
N GLU A 68 20.23 23.13 5.13
CA GLU A 68 21.12 22.29 4.32
C GLU A 68 21.44 20.96 5.02
N LYS A 69 21.71 20.99 6.34
CA LYS A 69 21.94 19.76 7.12
C LYS A 69 20.69 18.87 7.19
N ILE A 70 19.52 19.47 7.34
CA ILE A 70 18.24 18.73 7.36
C ILE A 70 17.95 18.12 5.99
N GLU A 71 18.17 18.85 4.89
CA GLU A 71 17.96 18.34 3.54
C GLU A 71 18.84 17.11 3.27
N LYS A 72 20.13 17.17 3.61
CA LYS A 72 21.04 16.02 3.48
C LYS A 72 20.55 14.79 4.25
N GLY A 73 20.00 14.99 5.45
CA GLY A 73 19.39 13.91 6.24
C GLY A 73 18.13 13.35 5.59
N VAL A 74 17.25 14.23 5.09
CA VAL A 74 16.01 13.84 4.40
C VAL A 74 16.29 13.09 3.10
N GLU A 75 17.29 13.52 2.32
CA GLU A 75 17.75 12.81 1.12
C GLU A 75 18.24 11.40 1.46
N SER A 76 19.04 11.26 2.52
CA SER A 76 19.53 9.96 3.00
C SER A 76 18.40 9.04 3.43
N LEU A 77 17.41 9.56 4.18
CA LEU A 77 16.22 8.81 4.59
C LEU A 77 15.37 8.35 3.41
N ARG A 78 15.17 9.21 2.40
CA ARG A 78 14.44 8.86 1.16
C ARG A 78 15.18 7.79 0.36
N ALA A 79 16.51 7.89 0.25
CA ALA A 79 17.32 6.88 -0.42
C ALA A 79 17.27 5.52 0.30
N ALA A 80 17.32 5.53 1.63
CA ALA A 80 17.15 4.33 2.45
C ALA A 80 15.76 3.70 2.22
N LYS A 81 14.69 4.49 2.20
CA LYS A 81 13.33 4.01 1.92
C LYS A 81 13.23 3.35 0.54
N ALA A 82 13.80 3.97 -0.50
CA ALA A 82 13.83 3.39 -1.84
C ALA A 82 14.60 2.06 -1.88
N THR A 83 15.72 1.97 -1.15
CA THR A 83 16.53 0.75 -1.06
C THR A 83 15.78 -0.36 -0.33
N LEU A 84 15.01 -0.06 0.72
CA LEU A 84 14.14 -1.04 1.38
C LEU A 84 13.10 -1.61 0.41
N GLY A 85 12.51 -0.78 -0.45
CA GLY A 85 11.58 -1.25 -1.49
C GLY A 85 12.22 -2.29 -2.43
N LEU A 86 13.43 -2.00 -2.93
CA LEU A 86 14.20 -2.92 -3.77
C LEU A 86 14.60 -4.20 -3.03
N TYR A 87 14.97 -4.07 -1.75
CA TYR A 87 15.29 -5.21 -0.89
C TYR A 87 14.10 -6.16 -0.75
N ARG A 88 12.88 -5.66 -0.55
CA ARG A 88 11.67 -6.50 -0.47
C ARG A 88 11.44 -7.30 -1.74
N GLN A 89 11.53 -6.65 -2.89
CA GLN A 89 11.38 -7.32 -4.20
C GLN A 89 12.44 -8.40 -4.39
N SER A 90 13.70 -8.09 -4.10
CA SER A 90 14.82 -9.03 -4.21
C SER A 90 14.67 -10.21 -3.24
N LEU A 91 14.24 -9.96 -2.00
CA LEU A 91 14.01 -10.97 -0.99
C LEU A 91 12.91 -11.95 -1.39
N LEU A 92 11.76 -11.44 -1.84
CA LEU A 92 10.65 -12.25 -2.32
C LEU A 92 11.05 -13.09 -3.54
N LYS A 93 11.75 -12.48 -4.51
CA LYS A 93 12.29 -13.18 -5.68
C LYS A 93 13.25 -14.30 -5.26
N SER A 94 14.20 -14.00 -4.37
CA SER A 94 15.14 -14.97 -3.82
C SER A 94 14.44 -16.14 -3.11
N ALA A 95 13.30 -15.89 -2.46
CA ALA A 95 12.53 -16.94 -1.81
C ALA A 95 11.90 -17.91 -2.81
N PHE A 96 11.23 -17.39 -3.83
CA PHE A 96 10.48 -18.21 -4.79
C PHE A 96 11.33 -18.77 -5.94
N GLU A 97 12.61 -18.39 -6.03
CA GLU A 97 13.65 -19.07 -6.82
C GLU A 97 14.45 -20.08 -5.97
N GLY A 98 14.10 -20.28 -4.70
CA GLY A 98 14.74 -21.24 -3.81
C GLY A 98 16.16 -20.87 -3.35
N ARG A 99 16.60 -19.63 -3.59
CA ARG A 99 17.88 -19.09 -3.14
C ARG A 99 17.88 -18.76 -1.65
N LEU A 100 16.74 -18.29 -1.10
CA LEU A 100 16.61 -17.93 0.32
C LEU A 100 16.85 -19.10 1.28
N THR A 101 16.52 -20.32 0.85
CA THR A 101 16.61 -21.56 1.64
C THR A 101 17.71 -22.51 1.15
N ALA A 102 18.66 -22.05 0.34
CA ALA A 102 19.71 -22.91 -0.20
C ALA A 102 20.53 -23.61 0.92
N ASP A 103 20.97 -22.87 1.93
CA ASP A 103 21.71 -23.43 3.07
C ASP A 103 20.85 -24.37 3.91
N TRP A 104 19.57 -24.02 4.09
CA TRP A 104 18.63 -24.87 4.81
C TRP A 104 18.45 -26.21 4.10
N ARG A 105 18.32 -26.22 2.76
CA ARG A 105 18.22 -27.45 1.97
C ARG A 105 19.48 -28.32 2.13
N ALA A 106 20.67 -27.71 2.11
CA ALA A 106 21.92 -28.44 2.30
C ALA A 106 21.99 -29.12 3.68
N GLN A 107 21.42 -28.49 4.71
CA GLN A 107 21.42 -28.99 6.10
C GLN A 107 20.26 -29.93 6.44
N ASN A 108 19.24 -30.03 5.57
CA ASN A 108 18.01 -30.77 5.82
C ASN A 108 17.66 -31.71 4.65
N ALA A 109 18.68 -32.31 4.03
CA ALA A 109 18.52 -33.19 2.87
C ALA A 109 17.56 -34.37 3.13
N ASP A 110 17.49 -34.84 4.39
CA ASP A 110 16.58 -35.88 4.87
C ASP A 110 15.09 -35.47 4.86
N LYS A 111 14.81 -34.17 4.82
CA LYS A 111 13.44 -33.61 4.82
C LYS A 111 12.95 -33.21 3.43
N LEU A 112 13.78 -33.37 2.40
CA LEU A 112 13.44 -32.98 1.04
C LEU A 112 12.62 -34.08 0.36
N GLU A 113 11.59 -33.66 -0.37
CA GLU A 113 10.78 -34.54 -1.20
C GLU A 113 11.25 -34.40 -2.66
N SER A 114 11.23 -35.50 -3.42
CA SER A 114 11.52 -35.43 -4.85
C SER A 114 10.35 -34.79 -5.62
N PRO A 115 10.61 -34.21 -6.81
CA PRO A 115 9.57 -33.70 -7.71
C PRO A 115 8.42 -34.68 -7.94
N GLU A 116 8.72 -35.97 -8.09
CA GLU A 116 7.75 -37.02 -8.34
C GLU A 116 6.83 -37.24 -7.13
N VAL A 117 7.38 -37.17 -5.91
CA VAL A 117 6.63 -37.29 -4.66
C VAL A 117 5.70 -36.09 -4.48
N LEU A 118 6.18 -34.87 -4.75
CA LEU A 118 5.36 -33.66 -4.70
C LEU A 118 4.17 -33.73 -5.67
N LEU A 119 4.43 -34.12 -6.92
CA LEU A 119 3.38 -34.30 -7.93
C LEU A 119 2.38 -35.39 -7.54
N ALA A 120 2.86 -36.53 -7.02
CA ALA A 120 2.00 -37.62 -6.57
C ALA A 120 1.09 -37.17 -5.43
N ARG A 121 1.61 -36.39 -4.47
CA ARG A 121 0.84 -35.85 -3.35
C ARG A 121 -0.24 -34.87 -3.80
N ILE A 122 0.10 -33.96 -4.73
CA ILE A 122 -0.89 -33.04 -5.34
C ILE A 122 -2.02 -33.84 -6.00
N ARG A 123 -1.68 -34.86 -6.80
CA ARG A 123 -2.69 -35.71 -7.47
C ARG A 123 -3.56 -36.45 -6.48
N ALA A 124 -2.96 -37.08 -5.46
CA ALA A 124 -3.67 -37.83 -4.43
C ALA A 124 -4.66 -36.93 -3.66
N GLU A 125 -4.21 -35.74 -3.21
CA GLU A 125 -5.06 -34.80 -2.50
C GLU A 125 -6.23 -34.31 -3.36
N ARG A 126 -5.98 -34.00 -4.64
CA ARG A 126 -7.04 -33.57 -5.57
C ARG A 126 -8.07 -34.66 -5.82
N GLU A 127 -7.63 -35.90 -6.00
CA GLU A 127 -8.53 -37.04 -6.17
C GLU A 127 -9.35 -37.30 -4.89
N ALA A 128 -8.74 -37.23 -3.71
CA ALA A 128 -9.43 -37.34 -2.44
C ALA A 128 -10.52 -36.27 -2.28
N ARG A 129 -10.19 -35.00 -2.59
CA ARG A 129 -11.14 -33.87 -2.55
C ARG A 129 -12.27 -34.02 -3.56
N TYR A 130 -11.95 -34.44 -4.79
CA TYR A 130 -12.96 -34.69 -5.81
C TYR A 130 -13.92 -35.81 -5.41
N THR A 131 -13.38 -36.91 -4.89
CA THR A 131 -14.16 -38.05 -4.39
C THR A 131 -15.08 -37.64 -3.24
N ALA A 132 -14.56 -36.89 -2.27
CA ALA A 132 -15.35 -36.36 -1.16
C ALA A 132 -16.46 -35.40 -1.64
N ALA A 133 -16.15 -34.49 -2.55
CA ALA A 133 -17.13 -33.57 -3.13
C ALA A 133 -18.23 -34.32 -3.92
N MET A 134 -17.86 -35.38 -4.64
CA MET A 134 -18.79 -36.23 -5.37
C MET A 134 -19.74 -36.98 -4.42
N ALA A 135 -19.22 -37.53 -3.33
CA ALA A 135 -20.03 -38.17 -2.28
C ALA A 135 -21.01 -37.18 -1.65
N ALA A 136 -20.52 -36.01 -1.22
CA ALA A 136 -21.37 -34.95 -0.66
C ALA A 136 -22.45 -34.47 -1.65
N TRP A 137 -22.11 -34.39 -2.94
CA TRP A 137 -23.09 -34.07 -3.99
C TRP A 137 -24.14 -35.17 -4.17
N GLN A 138 -23.75 -36.45 -4.13
CA GLN A 138 -24.68 -37.57 -4.22
C GLN A 138 -25.67 -37.57 -3.05
N GLU A 139 -25.18 -37.37 -1.82
CA GLU A 139 -26.04 -37.24 -0.64
C GLU A 139 -27.00 -36.05 -0.75
N ALA A 140 -26.49 -34.88 -1.17
CA ALA A 140 -27.31 -33.70 -1.38
C ALA A 140 -28.38 -33.92 -2.45
N LEU A 141 -28.04 -34.62 -3.54
CA LEU A 141 -28.97 -34.95 -4.61
C LEU A 141 -30.08 -35.90 -4.13
N VAL A 142 -29.75 -36.90 -3.32
CA VAL A 142 -30.74 -37.80 -2.69
C VAL A 142 -31.67 -37.01 -1.78
N ARG A 143 -31.13 -36.16 -0.88
CA ARG A 143 -31.94 -35.31 -0.01
C ARG A 143 -32.87 -34.38 -0.79
N TRP A 144 -32.38 -33.78 -1.88
CA TRP A 144 -33.18 -32.91 -2.73
C TRP A 144 -34.34 -33.66 -3.41
N ARG A 145 -34.09 -34.89 -3.89
CA ARG A 145 -35.14 -35.75 -4.48
C ARG A 145 -36.19 -36.17 -3.45
N VAL A 146 -35.75 -36.64 -2.28
CA VAL A 146 -36.66 -37.04 -1.19
C VAL A 146 -37.47 -35.85 -0.66
N GLY A 147 -36.88 -34.66 -0.64
CA GLY A 147 -37.54 -33.39 -0.28
C GLY A 147 -38.50 -32.84 -1.34
N GLY A 148 -38.85 -33.61 -2.37
CA GLY A 148 -39.80 -33.22 -3.41
C GLY A 148 -39.22 -32.21 -4.41
N GLU A 149 -37.91 -32.22 -4.63
CA GLU A 149 -37.22 -31.40 -5.63
C GLU A 149 -37.37 -29.88 -5.42
N LYS A 150 -37.69 -29.46 -4.20
CA LYS A 150 -37.86 -28.04 -3.86
C LYS A 150 -36.50 -27.31 -3.86
N GLY A 151 -36.46 -26.11 -4.43
CA GLY A 151 -35.28 -25.25 -4.46
C GLY A 151 -34.28 -25.60 -5.57
N LYS A 152 -33.03 -25.12 -5.43
CA LYS A 152 -31.99 -25.29 -6.45
C LYS A 152 -31.38 -26.69 -6.40
N LYS A 153 -31.45 -27.40 -7.52
CA LYS A 153 -30.80 -28.70 -7.71
C LYS A 153 -29.30 -28.62 -7.38
N PRO A 154 -28.76 -29.54 -6.56
CA PRO A 154 -27.32 -29.63 -6.28
C PRO A 154 -26.49 -29.78 -7.57
N LYS A 155 -25.50 -28.90 -7.74
CA LYS A 155 -24.61 -28.92 -8.91
C LYS A 155 -23.56 -30.02 -8.77
N LYS A 156 -23.41 -30.83 -9.82
CA LYS A 156 -22.38 -31.87 -9.88
C LYS A 156 -20.98 -31.23 -9.81
N PRO A 157 -20.09 -31.70 -8.91
CA PRO A 157 -18.71 -31.27 -8.87
C PRO A 157 -18.01 -31.51 -10.20
N LYS A 158 -17.28 -30.51 -10.68
CA LYS A 158 -16.44 -30.64 -11.86
C LYS A 158 -15.08 -31.19 -11.43
N ARG A 159 -14.61 -32.25 -12.09
CA ARG A 159 -13.22 -32.67 -11.95
C ARG A 159 -12.37 -31.60 -12.60
N LEU A 160 -11.51 -30.95 -11.82
CA LEU A 160 -10.55 -30.00 -12.38
C LEU A 160 -9.64 -30.76 -13.34
N ALA A 161 -9.49 -30.27 -14.56
CA ALA A 161 -8.54 -30.83 -15.51
C ALA A 161 -7.15 -30.89 -14.86
N ASP A 162 -6.33 -31.87 -15.19
CA ASP A 162 -4.96 -31.91 -14.69
C ASP A 162 -4.16 -30.78 -15.36
N GLN A 163 -4.21 -29.59 -14.77
CA GLN A 163 -3.54 -28.39 -15.25
C GLN A 163 -2.08 -28.38 -14.77
N THR A 164 -1.51 -29.50 -14.32
CA THR A 164 -0.09 -29.59 -13.96
C THR A 164 0.83 -29.56 -15.17
N LYS A 165 0.32 -29.79 -16.39
CA LYS A 165 1.11 -29.65 -17.60
C LYS A 165 1.23 -28.19 -17.98
N ILE A 166 2.21 -27.54 -17.36
CA ILE A 166 2.81 -26.31 -17.86
C ILE A 166 3.58 -26.68 -19.12
N SER A 167 3.40 -25.92 -20.19
CA SER A 167 4.11 -26.18 -21.45
C SER A 167 5.60 -25.91 -21.30
N GLN A 168 6.44 -26.57 -22.10
CA GLN A 168 7.88 -26.32 -22.08
C GLN A 168 8.19 -24.84 -22.38
N GLN A 169 7.44 -24.23 -23.32
CA GLN A 169 7.56 -22.81 -23.64
C GLN A 169 7.28 -21.89 -22.44
N GLU A 170 6.31 -22.24 -21.59
CA GLU A 170 6.06 -21.49 -20.35
C GLU A 170 7.18 -21.71 -19.33
N LEU A 171 7.71 -22.94 -19.20
CA LEU A 171 8.83 -23.24 -18.30
C LEU A 171 10.12 -22.51 -18.70
N ASP A 172 10.41 -22.38 -20.00
CA ASP A 172 11.61 -21.71 -20.52
C ASP A 172 11.63 -20.20 -20.22
N LEU A 173 10.47 -19.61 -19.88
CA LEU A 173 10.33 -18.21 -19.47
C LEU A 173 10.46 -17.99 -17.96
N LEU A 174 10.52 -19.08 -17.17
CA LEU A 174 10.59 -19.02 -15.72
C LEU A 174 12.03 -19.16 -15.24
N ALA A 175 12.26 -18.77 -13.99
CA ALA A 175 13.55 -18.94 -13.36
C ALA A 175 13.86 -20.43 -13.15
N GLU A 176 15.15 -20.77 -13.16
CA GLU A 176 15.60 -22.10 -12.75
C GLU A 176 15.29 -22.33 -11.27
N LEU A 177 14.67 -23.47 -10.97
CA LEU A 177 14.36 -23.87 -9.60
C LEU A 177 15.38 -24.87 -9.07
N PRO A 178 15.47 -25.03 -7.74
CA PRO A 178 16.11 -26.20 -7.14
C PRO A 178 15.59 -27.50 -7.73
N SER A 179 16.47 -28.50 -7.89
CA SER A 179 16.12 -29.81 -8.46
C SER A 179 15.03 -30.57 -7.69
N VAL A 180 14.80 -30.20 -6.43
CA VAL A 180 13.77 -30.78 -5.55
C VAL A 180 12.43 -30.05 -5.61
N TRP A 181 12.34 -28.96 -6.37
CA TRP A 181 11.12 -28.18 -6.53
C TRP A 181 10.45 -28.47 -7.88
N ILE A 182 9.18 -28.11 -7.98
CA ILE A 182 8.43 -28.15 -9.24
C ILE A 182 7.67 -26.84 -9.44
N TYR A 183 7.37 -26.53 -10.69
CA TYR A 183 6.31 -25.59 -11.01
C TYR A 183 4.97 -26.30 -11.10
N THR A 184 3.91 -25.64 -10.64
CA THR A 184 2.52 -26.09 -10.79
C THR A 184 1.59 -24.87 -10.88
N ASN A 185 0.35 -25.08 -11.30
CA ASN A 185 -0.67 -24.04 -11.28
C ASN A 185 -1.33 -23.92 -9.90
N LEU A 186 -1.69 -22.70 -9.50
CA LEU A 186 -2.32 -22.41 -8.21
C LEU A 186 -3.63 -23.19 -8.00
N ALA A 187 -4.40 -23.45 -9.06
CA ALA A 187 -5.62 -24.27 -9.00
C ALA A 187 -5.36 -25.73 -8.59
N ASN A 188 -4.13 -26.22 -8.65
CA ASN A 188 -3.77 -27.56 -8.15
C ASN A 188 -3.55 -27.57 -6.64
N LEU A 189 -3.36 -26.41 -6.01
CA LEU A 189 -2.96 -26.26 -4.62
C LEU A 189 -4.11 -25.88 -3.68
N GLY A 190 -5.28 -25.52 -4.21
CA GLY A 190 -6.44 -25.14 -3.42
C GLY A 190 -7.65 -24.79 -4.26
N ASN A 191 -8.76 -24.53 -3.59
CA ASN A 191 -9.99 -24.07 -4.23
C ASN A 191 -9.97 -22.56 -4.42
N LEU A 192 -10.22 -22.10 -5.64
CA LEU A 192 -10.42 -20.69 -5.99
C LEU A 192 -11.88 -20.48 -6.37
N GLU A 193 -12.61 -19.61 -5.67
CA GLU A 193 -13.93 -19.17 -6.11
C GLU A 193 -14.12 -17.67 -5.91
N ARG A 194 -14.90 -17.05 -6.79
CA ARG A 194 -15.31 -15.65 -6.61
C ARG A 194 -16.36 -15.52 -5.51
N GLY A 195 -16.33 -14.38 -4.83
CA GLY A 195 -17.46 -13.91 -4.03
C GLY A 195 -18.72 -13.70 -4.87
N LYS A 196 -19.83 -13.39 -4.21
CA LYS A 196 -21.14 -13.34 -4.83
C LYS A 196 -21.87 -12.06 -4.45
N SER A 197 -22.20 -11.27 -5.48
CA SER A 197 -23.07 -10.10 -5.39
C SER A 197 -23.96 -10.02 -6.65
N LYS A 198 -25.12 -10.66 -6.61
CA LYS A 198 -26.06 -10.83 -7.72
C LYS A 198 -27.15 -9.76 -7.78
N HIS A 199 -27.64 -9.26 -6.65
CA HIS A 199 -28.73 -8.29 -6.62
C HIS A 199 -28.34 -6.98 -7.31
N ARG A 200 -29.31 -6.34 -7.98
CA ARG A 200 -29.14 -5.04 -8.63
C ARG A 200 -30.32 -4.13 -8.26
N PRO A 201 -30.08 -2.90 -7.79
CA PRO A 201 -28.78 -2.25 -7.61
C PRO A 201 -27.98 -2.82 -6.42
N ARG A 202 -26.64 -2.75 -6.48
CA ARG A 202 -25.76 -3.38 -5.46
C ARG A 202 -25.87 -2.72 -4.07
N ASN A 203 -26.33 -1.48 -4.00
CA ASN A 203 -26.47 -0.66 -2.80
C ASN A 203 -27.89 -0.62 -2.23
N ASP A 204 -28.75 -1.57 -2.60
CA ASP A 204 -30.10 -1.69 -2.02
C ASP A 204 -29.98 -1.89 -0.50
N LYS A 205 -30.56 -0.97 0.29
CA LYS A 205 -30.45 -0.94 1.75
C LYS A 205 -30.93 -2.25 2.40
N ARG A 206 -31.87 -2.97 1.78
CA ARG A 206 -32.39 -4.24 2.30
C ARG A 206 -31.35 -5.36 2.35
N LEU A 207 -30.29 -5.26 1.55
CA LEU A 207 -29.20 -6.24 1.56
C LEU A 207 -28.33 -6.11 2.81
N PHE A 208 -28.36 -4.98 3.51
CA PHE A 208 -27.39 -4.65 4.56
C PHE A 208 -28.03 -4.55 5.94
N GLY A 209 -27.18 -4.47 6.97
CA GLY A 209 -27.60 -4.24 8.36
C GLY A 209 -27.99 -5.49 9.13
N GLY A 210 -27.40 -6.64 8.78
CA GLY A 210 -27.58 -7.90 9.51
C GLY A 210 -26.29 -8.41 10.15
N PRO A 211 -26.24 -9.72 10.47
CA PRO A 211 -25.14 -10.29 11.26
C PRO A 211 -23.92 -10.72 10.43
N TYR A 212 -23.99 -10.69 9.08
CA TYR A 212 -22.95 -11.28 8.23
C TYR A 212 -21.95 -10.23 7.75
N PRO A 213 -20.69 -10.20 8.20
CA PRO A 213 -19.69 -9.25 7.72
C PRO A 213 -19.57 -9.26 6.19
N PHE A 214 -19.43 -8.10 5.57
CA PHE A 214 -19.28 -7.95 4.13
C PHE A 214 -18.00 -7.19 3.79
N ILE A 215 -16.98 -7.91 3.34
CA ILE A 215 -15.64 -7.38 3.05
C ILE A 215 -15.56 -6.92 1.60
N GLN A 216 -15.12 -5.69 1.37
CA GLN A 216 -14.83 -5.17 0.03
C GLN A 216 -13.33 -5.11 -0.27
N THR A 217 -12.98 -4.68 -1.48
CA THR A 217 -11.59 -4.60 -1.94
C THR A 217 -10.75 -3.57 -1.18
N GLY A 218 -11.41 -2.59 -0.54
CA GLY A 218 -10.74 -1.57 0.28
C GLY A 218 -10.20 -2.16 1.57
N GLU A 219 -11.03 -2.93 2.28
CA GLU A 219 -10.66 -3.59 3.53
C GLU A 219 -9.57 -4.65 3.31
N VAL A 220 -9.63 -5.41 2.20
CA VAL A 220 -8.55 -6.36 1.86
C VAL A 220 -7.21 -5.64 1.69
N LYS A 221 -7.19 -4.47 1.02
CA LYS A 221 -5.98 -3.66 0.84
C LYS A 221 -5.48 -3.05 2.16
N ALA A 222 -6.38 -2.55 2.99
CA ALA A 222 -6.05 -1.89 4.24
C ALA A 222 -5.57 -2.85 5.34
N ALA A 223 -5.99 -4.12 5.28
CA ALA A 223 -5.71 -5.13 6.31
C ALA A 223 -4.23 -5.51 6.48
N GLY A 224 -3.39 -5.27 5.47
CA GLY A 224 -1.97 -5.68 5.43
C GLY A 224 -1.76 -7.19 5.29
N ARG A 225 -2.34 -7.98 6.19
CA ARG A 225 -2.36 -9.45 6.15
C ARG A 225 -3.60 -10.09 6.76
N TYR A 226 -4.20 -9.49 7.78
CA TYR A 226 -5.35 -10.06 8.50
C TYR A 226 -6.49 -9.05 8.55
N ILE A 227 -7.66 -9.43 8.02
CA ILE A 227 -8.86 -8.60 8.03
C ILE A 227 -9.50 -8.76 9.40
N ASN A 228 -9.39 -7.73 10.24
CA ASN A 228 -9.95 -7.71 11.60
C ASN A 228 -11.16 -6.77 11.74
N GLU A 229 -11.39 -5.92 10.73
CA GLU A 229 -12.42 -4.89 10.75
C GLU A 229 -13.22 -4.93 9.45
N TYR A 230 -14.47 -4.44 9.53
CA TYR A 230 -15.39 -4.34 8.41
C TYR A 230 -16.33 -3.16 8.62
N GLU A 231 -16.72 -2.51 7.53
CA GLU A 231 -17.64 -1.36 7.59
C GLU A 231 -19.10 -1.75 7.36
N ALA A 232 -19.32 -2.80 6.57
CA ALA A 232 -20.64 -3.22 6.14
C ALA A 232 -20.95 -4.66 6.56
N THR A 233 -22.25 -4.94 6.76
CA THR A 233 -22.77 -6.29 6.98
C THR A 233 -23.95 -6.55 6.07
N TYR A 234 -24.12 -7.80 5.67
CA TYR A 234 -25.30 -8.30 4.98
C TYR A 234 -26.40 -8.73 5.97
N SER A 235 -27.64 -8.48 5.57
CA SER A 235 -28.86 -9.07 6.12
C SER A 235 -29.04 -10.50 5.63
N GLU A 236 -30.11 -11.18 6.07
CA GLU A 236 -30.51 -12.49 5.52
C GLU A 236 -30.70 -12.43 4.00
N ILE A 237 -31.36 -11.38 3.50
CA ILE A 237 -31.55 -11.15 2.05
C ILE A 237 -30.19 -10.93 1.36
N GLY A 238 -29.28 -10.23 2.03
CA GLY A 238 -27.90 -10.05 1.57
C GLY A 238 -27.14 -11.36 1.44
N LEU A 239 -27.28 -12.27 2.42
CA LEU A 239 -26.65 -13.58 2.41
C LEU A 239 -27.25 -14.52 1.35
N GLU A 240 -28.58 -14.52 1.16
CA GLU A 240 -29.26 -15.38 0.17
C GLU A 240 -28.71 -15.24 -1.26
N GLN A 241 -28.28 -14.01 -1.61
CA GLN A 241 -27.67 -13.72 -2.91
C GLN A 241 -26.14 -13.90 -2.94
N SER A 242 -25.51 -14.08 -1.77
CA SER A 242 -24.07 -14.15 -1.57
C SER A 242 -23.55 -15.57 -1.26
N LYS A 243 -22.39 -15.66 -0.61
CA LYS A 243 -21.74 -16.86 -0.05
C LYS A 243 -21.00 -16.42 1.21
N LEU A 244 -21.26 -17.11 2.32
CA LEU A 244 -20.46 -16.99 3.53
C LEU A 244 -19.18 -17.81 3.38
N TRP A 245 -18.05 -17.19 3.68
CA TRP A 245 -16.73 -17.80 3.63
C TRP A 245 -16.19 -17.97 5.04
N PRO A 246 -15.54 -19.11 5.34
CA PRO A 246 -15.02 -19.35 6.66
C PRO A 246 -13.80 -18.47 6.96
N ALA A 247 -13.58 -18.18 8.24
CA ALA A 247 -12.32 -17.66 8.75
C ALA A 247 -11.13 -18.50 8.25
N GLY A 248 -9.99 -17.84 8.00
CA GLY A 248 -8.80 -18.43 7.40
C GLY A 248 -8.79 -18.47 5.87
N THR A 249 -9.89 -18.09 5.20
CA THR A 249 -9.90 -17.93 3.74
C THR A 249 -8.95 -16.79 3.33
N LEU A 250 -8.10 -17.04 2.34
CA LEU A 250 -7.26 -16.01 1.72
C LEU A 250 -8.09 -15.24 0.70
N CYS A 251 -8.37 -13.98 0.97
CA CYS A 251 -9.01 -13.06 0.03
C CYS A 251 -7.96 -12.51 -0.94
N ILE A 252 -8.25 -12.54 -2.24
CA ILE A 252 -7.42 -12.00 -3.32
C ILE A 252 -8.27 -11.04 -4.14
N THR A 253 -7.88 -9.77 -4.22
CA THR A 253 -8.62 -8.78 -5.00
C THR A 253 -8.29 -8.90 -6.49
N ILE A 254 -9.30 -8.73 -7.33
CA ILE A 254 -9.18 -8.89 -8.79
C ILE A 254 -9.70 -7.68 -9.59
N ALA A 255 -10.14 -6.63 -8.88
CA ALA A 255 -10.56 -5.35 -9.45
C ALA A 255 -10.26 -4.22 -8.46
N ALA A 256 -10.10 -3.00 -8.98
CA ALA A 256 -9.72 -1.76 -8.26
C ALA A 256 -8.30 -1.78 -7.67
N ASN A 257 -7.98 -2.78 -6.85
CA ASN A 257 -6.63 -3.07 -6.37
C ASN A 257 -6.35 -4.51 -6.79
N ILE A 258 -5.44 -4.80 -7.72
CA ILE A 258 -5.23 -6.18 -8.19
C ILE A 258 -4.20 -6.87 -7.29
N ALA A 259 -4.45 -8.14 -6.97
CA ALA A 259 -3.53 -8.98 -6.19
C ALA A 259 -3.16 -8.41 -4.80
N GLU A 260 -4.06 -7.63 -4.20
CA GLU A 260 -4.04 -7.43 -2.75
C GLU A 260 -4.58 -8.68 -2.06
N THR A 261 -3.98 -8.99 -0.92
CA THR A 261 -4.19 -10.26 -0.23
C THR A 261 -4.34 -10.06 1.26
N ALA A 262 -5.34 -10.69 1.86
CA ALA A 262 -5.46 -10.77 3.31
C ALA A 262 -6.30 -11.98 3.74
N PHE A 263 -6.07 -12.48 4.94
CA PHE A 263 -6.83 -13.58 5.54
C PHE A 263 -8.02 -13.06 6.32
N LEU A 264 -9.17 -13.71 6.15
CA LEU A 264 -10.31 -13.51 7.05
C LEU A 264 -9.97 -14.04 8.45
N THR A 265 -10.26 -13.26 9.51
CA THR A 265 -10.17 -13.75 10.90
C THR A 265 -11.54 -14.17 11.48
N PHE A 266 -12.62 -13.93 10.72
CA PHE A 266 -13.99 -14.29 11.02
C PHE A 266 -14.72 -14.70 9.73
N ASP A 267 -15.87 -15.36 9.86
CA ASP A 267 -16.69 -15.73 8.70
C ASP A 267 -17.27 -14.49 8.04
N ALA A 268 -17.15 -14.37 6.72
CA ALA A 268 -17.57 -13.18 6.00
C ALA A 268 -18.06 -13.44 4.58
N CYS A 269 -18.90 -12.56 4.07
CA CYS A 269 -19.26 -12.46 2.66
C CYS A 269 -18.32 -11.47 1.95
N PHE A 270 -18.13 -11.62 0.65
CA PHE A 270 -17.44 -10.62 -0.18
C PHE A 270 -17.98 -10.62 -1.62
N PRO A 271 -17.82 -9.51 -2.37
CA PRO A 271 -18.36 -9.37 -3.71
C PRO A 271 -17.57 -10.18 -4.75
N ASP A 272 -18.07 -10.17 -5.98
CA ASP A 272 -17.47 -10.82 -7.15
C ASP A 272 -16.12 -10.24 -7.60
N SER A 273 -15.68 -9.12 -6.99
CA SER A 273 -14.35 -8.50 -7.14
C SER A 273 -13.28 -9.03 -6.19
N VAL A 274 -13.64 -9.98 -5.31
CA VAL A 274 -12.73 -10.69 -4.42
C VAL A 274 -12.84 -12.19 -4.69
N VAL A 275 -11.71 -12.87 -4.77
CA VAL A 275 -11.59 -14.32 -4.90
C VAL A 275 -11.15 -14.87 -3.55
N GLY A 276 -11.85 -15.90 -3.06
CA GLY A 276 -11.40 -16.68 -1.92
C GLY A 276 -10.56 -17.85 -2.38
N PHE A 277 -9.39 -18.01 -1.77
CA PHE A 277 -8.53 -19.17 -1.89
C PHE A 277 -8.55 -19.97 -0.59
N THR A 278 -8.82 -21.28 -0.70
CA THR A 278 -8.73 -22.23 0.40
C THR A 278 -7.71 -23.30 0.05
N ALA A 279 -6.58 -23.30 0.76
CA ALA A 279 -5.47 -24.23 0.53
C ALA A 279 -5.85 -25.69 0.79
N PHE A 280 -5.26 -26.59 0.01
CA PHE A 280 -5.18 -28.00 0.36
C PHE A 280 -4.04 -28.17 1.38
N GLY A 281 -4.38 -28.14 2.67
CA GLY A 281 -3.39 -28.07 3.76
C GLY A 281 -2.39 -29.22 3.83
N ALA A 282 -2.68 -30.37 3.19
CA ALA A 282 -1.75 -31.49 3.09
C ALA A 282 -0.60 -31.26 2.08
N ILE A 283 -0.67 -30.20 1.28
CA ILE A 283 0.32 -29.88 0.24
C ILE A 283 0.86 -28.46 0.33
N ILE A 284 0.04 -27.46 0.70
CA ILE A 284 0.44 -26.05 0.66
C ILE A 284 -0.03 -25.31 1.91
N THR A 285 0.81 -24.42 2.43
CA THR A 285 0.37 -23.47 3.46
C THR A 285 -0.27 -22.23 2.82
N PRO A 286 -1.39 -21.70 3.36
CA PRO A 286 -2.00 -20.48 2.83
C PRO A 286 -1.05 -19.26 2.85
N LYS A 287 -0.18 -19.17 3.86
CA LYS A 287 0.82 -18.08 3.97
C LYS A 287 1.86 -18.12 2.86
N TYR A 288 2.30 -19.32 2.45
CA TYR A 288 3.21 -19.45 1.32
C TYR A 288 2.58 -18.90 0.03
N VAL A 289 1.31 -19.21 -0.21
CA VAL A 289 0.56 -18.68 -1.38
C VAL A 289 0.40 -17.17 -1.31
N GLU A 290 0.08 -16.62 -0.14
CA GLU A 290 -0.05 -15.17 0.06
C GLU A 290 1.26 -14.42 -0.24
N LEU A 291 2.38 -14.90 0.30
CA LEU A 291 3.71 -14.35 0.02
C LEU A 291 4.08 -14.47 -1.46
N PHE A 292 3.71 -15.59 -2.10
CA PHE A 292 3.96 -15.77 -3.54
C PHE A 292 3.16 -14.77 -4.37
N ILE A 293 1.87 -14.58 -4.08
CA ILE A 293 1.03 -13.59 -4.79
C ILE A 293 1.60 -12.18 -4.61
N LYS A 294 2.10 -11.84 -3.41
CA LYS A 294 2.82 -10.57 -3.19
C LYS A 294 4.06 -10.44 -4.08
N SER A 295 4.83 -11.52 -4.23
CA SER A 295 6.01 -11.53 -5.13
C SER A 295 5.65 -11.40 -6.62
N ALA A 296 4.52 -11.99 -7.02
CA ALA A 296 4.08 -12.06 -8.40
C ALA A 296 3.14 -10.91 -8.79
N ARG A 297 2.90 -9.94 -7.90
CA ARG A 297 1.89 -8.88 -8.09
C ARG A 297 2.07 -8.13 -9.40
N GLU A 298 3.27 -7.66 -9.71
CA GLU A 298 3.55 -6.91 -10.95
C GLU A 298 3.26 -7.76 -12.20
N ASN A 299 3.63 -9.04 -12.17
CA ASN A 299 3.33 -9.99 -13.25
C ASN A 299 1.82 -10.22 -13.38
N ILE A 300 1.10 -10.36 -12.27
CA ILE A 300 -0.35 -10.55 -12.25
C ILE A 300 -1.07 -9.30 -12.79
N GLU A 301 -0.61 -8.10 -12.42
CA GLU A 301 -1.13 -6.84 -12.91
C GLU A 301 -0.91 -6.63 -14.41
N ALA A 302 0.18 -7.16 -14.96
CA ALA A 302 0.46 -7.10 -16.40
C ALA A 302 -0.56 -7.86 -17.26
N TYR A 303 -1.26 -8.84 -16.69
CA TYR A 303 -2.37 -9.55 -17.38
C TYR A 303 -3.68 -8.75 -17.41
N ALA A 304 -3.78 -7.64 -16.68
CA ALA A 304 -4.97 -6.81 -16.69
C ALA A 304 -5.06 -6.01 -18.02
N PRO A 305 -6.22 -5.99 -18.71
CA PRO A 305 -6.39 -5.19 -19.92
C PRO A 305 -6.05 -3.71 -19.68
N ALA A 306 -5.43 -3.05 -20.65
CA ALA A 306 -5.05 -1.63 -20.58
C ALA A 306 -6.25 -0.64 -20.60
N THR A 307 -7.47 -1.10 -20.34
CA THR A 307 -8.67 -0.26 -20.26
C THR A 307 -8.69 0.53 -18.95
N ALA A 308 -9.55 1.56 -18.88
CA ALA A 308 -9.60 2.51 -17.76
C ALA A 308 -9.83 1.88 -16.37
N GLN A 309 -10.32 0.63 -16.30
CA GLN A 309 -10.43 -0.13 -15.06
C GLN A 309 -9.71 -1.46 -15.21
N LYS A 310 -8.47 -1.55 -14.69
CA LYS A 310 -7.71 -2.80 -14.64
C LYS A 310 -8.48 -3.84 -13.82
N ASN A 311 -8.74 -4.99 -14.41
CA ASN A 311 -9.30 -6.16 -13.74
C ASN A 311 -8.63 -7.45 -14.26
N ILE A 312 -8.61 -8.48 -13.43
CA ILE A 312 -8.24 -9.84 -13.85
C ILE A 312 -9.43 -10.79 -13.68
N ASN A 313 -9.39 -11.91 -14.39
CA ASN A 313 -10.43 -12.93 -14.30
C ASN A 313 -10.01 -14.07 -13.35
N LEU A 314 -10.96 -14.96 -13.02
CA LEU A 314 -10.66 -16.12 -12.16
C LEU A 314 -9.62 -17.05 -12.81
N LYS A 315 -9.67 -17.18 -14.14
CA LYS A 315 -8.77 -18.05 -14.89
C LYS A 315 -7.31 -17.61 -14.78
N THR A 316 -7.04 -16.30 -14.72
CA THR A 316 -5.70 -15.74 -14.46
C THR A 316 -5.10 -16.28 -13.16
N LEU A 317 -5.88 -16.35 -12.08
CA LEU A 317 -5.42 -16.93 -10.82
C LEU A 317 -5.34 -18.46 -10.88
N GLU A 318 -6.28 -19.12 -11.57
CA GLU A 318 -6.26 -20.58 -11.71
C GLU A 318 -4.99 -21.09 -12.43
N THR A 319 -4.53 -20.36 -13.45
CA THR A 319 -3.33 -20.68 -14.25
C THR A 319 -2.07 -19.98 -13.76
N LEU A 320 -2.12 -19.33 -12.60
CA LEU A 320 -0.93 -18.70 -12.03
C LEU A 320 0.08 -19.80 -11.69
N ILE A 321 1.23 -19.78 -12.36
CA ILE A 321 2.31 -20.73 -12.15
C ILE A 321 3.04 -20.34 -10.86
N ILE A 322 3.14 -21.29 -9.93
CA ILE A 322 3.73 -21.13 -8.61
C ILE A 322 4.81 -22.20 -8.39
N PRO A 323 6.01 -21.82 -7.89
CA PRO A 323 7.01 -22.78 -7.47
C PRO A 323 6.54 -23.49 -6.19
N HIS A 324 6.71 -24.81 -6.16
CA HIS A 324 6.21 -25.68 -5.13
C HIS A 324 7.31 -26.61 -4.62
N CYS A 325 7.45 -26.63 -3.28
CA CYS A 325 8.43 -27.41 -2.54
C CYS A 325 7.75 -28.17 -1.38
N GLY A 326 8.50 -29.04 -0.71
CA GLY A 326 7.99 -29.80 0.43
C GLY A 326 7.55 -28.91 1.59
N GLN A 327 6.60 -29.38 2.40
CA GLN A 327 5.99 -28.57 3.46
C GLN A 327 6.99 -28.03 4.50
N ALA A 328 8.03 -28.81 4.81
CA ALA A 328 9.08 -28.38 5.73
C ALA A 328 9.82 -27.14 5.22
N GLU A 329 10.11 -27.11 3.90
CA GLU A 329 10.77 -25.97 3.28
C GLU A 329 9.82 -24.77 3.12
N GLN A 330 8.54 -25.01 2.78
CA GLN A 330 7.53 -23.95 2.76
C GLN A 330 7.45 -23.23 4.12
N ALA A 331 7.47 -23.99 5.22
CA ALA A 331 7.44 -23.43 6.57
C ALA A 331 8.69 -22.57 6.85
N GLU A 332 9.87 -23.02 6.40
CA GLU A 332 11.09 -22.24 6.54
C GLU A 332 11.08 -20.96 5.68
N ILE A 333 10.60 -21.03 4.44
CA ILE A 333 10.43 -19.85 3.57
C ILE A 333 9.52 -18.83 4.25
N VAL A 334 8.36 -19.26 4.74
CA VAL A 334 7.40 -18.39 5.44
C VAL A 334 8.06 -17.77 6.67
N ARG A 335 8.76 -18.56 7.50
CA ARG A 335 9.44 -18.07 8.71
C ARG A 335 10.50 -17.01 8.38
N LEU A 336 11.32 -17.27 7.37
CA LEU A 336 12.41 -16.39 6.94
C LEU A 336 11.90 -15.11 6.28
N LEU A 337 10.81 -15.19 5.52
CA LEU A 337 10.16 -14.04 4.90
C LEU A 337 9.43 -13.19 5.93
N ASP A 338 8.63 -13.80 6.81
CA ASP A 338 7.92 -13.08 7.87
C ASP A 338 8.91 -12.26 8.71
N ALA A 339 9.98 -12.89 9.23
CA ALA A 339 10.97 -12.20 10.05
C ALA A 339 11.64 -11.01 9.32
N ARG A 340 11.96 -11.15 8.04
CA ARG A 340 12.67 -10.11 7.27
C ARG A 340 11.74 -9.01 6.76
N LEU A 341 10.51 -9.35 6.39
CA LEU A 341 9.51 -8.38 5.95
C LEU A 341 9.03 -7.55 7.14
N ASP A 342 8.78 -8.17 8.30
CA ASP A 342 8.43 -7.47 9.54
C ASP A 342 9.53 -6.48 9.95
N ALA A 343 10.81 -6.89 9.87
CA ALA A 343 11.93 -5.99 10.11
C ALA A 343 11.98 -4.82 9.10
N THR A 344 11.61 -5.08 7.84
CA THR A 344 11.56 -4.04 6.81
C THR A 344 10.42 -3.05 7.06
N ASP A 345 9.24 -3.53 7.47
CA ASP A 345 8.08 -2.70 7.84
C ASP A 345 8.40 -1.80 9.04
N ALA A 346 9.11 -2.33 10.04
CA ALA A 346 9.56 -1.56 11.20
C ALA A 346 10.53 -0.43 10.80
N LEU A 347 11.51 -0.73 9.93
CA LEU A 347 12.46 0.27 9.43
C LEU A 347 11.77 1.35 8.57
N GLU A 348 10.81 0.97 7.74
CA GLU A 348 10.04 1.92 6.92
C GLU A 348 9.24 2.88 7.82
N THR A 349 8.59 2.35 8.87
CA THR A 349 7.88 3.15 9.87
C THR A 349 8.80 4.12 10.59
N GLU A 350 10.01 3.69 10.97
CA GLU A 350 11.00 4.55 11.62
C GLU A 350 11.49 5.68 10.70
N ILE A 351 11.72 5.36 9.41
CA ILE A 351 12.10 6.36 8.40
C ILE A 351 10.99 7.39 8.23
N ASP A 352 9.73 6.97 8.12
CA ASP A 352 8.60 7.89 7.99
C ASP A 352 8.46 8.80 9.22
N ALA A 353 8.65 8.25 10.42
CA ALA A 353 8.69 9.04 11.64
C ALA A 353 9.87 10.04 11.64
N ALA A 354 11.04 9.65 11.12
CA ALA A 354 12.20 10.53 10.99
C ALA A 354 11.96 11.68 9.99
N LEU A 355 11.31 11.40 8.86
CA LEU A 355 10.90 12.41 7.88
C LEU A 355 9.89 13.40 8.47
N ALA A 356 8.92 12.92 9.27
CA ALA A 356 7.99 13.77 10.00
C ALA A 356 8.72 14.67 11.01
N ARG A 357 9.67 14.11 11.78
CA ARG A 357 10.52 14.87 12.71
C ARG A 357 11.36 15.93 12.00
N ALA A 358 11.91 15.64 10.83
CA ALA A 358 12.66 16.61 10.03
C ALA A 358 11.78 17.80 9.60
N THR A 359 10.53 17.53 9.18
CA THR A 359 9.55 18.58 8.86
C THR A 359 9.22 19.45 10.09
N ALA A 360 8.97 18.83 11.24
CA ALA A 360 8.72 19.54 12.49
C ALA A 360 9.94 20.37 12.93
N LEU A 361 11.15 19.86 12.74
CA LEU A 361 12.39 20.58 13.07
C LEU A 361 12.58 21.83 12.20
N ARG A 362 12.28 21.75 10.88
CA ARG A 362 12.28 22.94 10.01
C ARG A 362 11.36 24.03 10.55
N GLN A 363 10.13 23.66 10.92
CA GLN A 363 9.17 24.62 11.49
C GLN A 363 9.63 25.17 12.85
N SER A 364 10.23 24.34 13.70
CA SER A 364 10.81 24.80 14.98
C SER A 364 11.95 25.81 14.79
N ILE A 365 12.82 25.59 13.80
CA ILE A 365 13.90 26.52 13.45
C ILE A 365 13.35 27.86 12.98
N LEU A 366 12.36 27.85 12.07
CA LEU A 366 11.71 29.08 11.62
C LEU A 366 11.06 29.84 12.79
N LYS A 367 10.31 29.13 13.64
CA LYS A 367 9.70 29.74 14.83
C LYS A 367 10.74 30.35 15.77
N LYS A 368 11.90 29.69 15.97
CA LYS A 368 13.02 30.26 16.75
C LYS A 368 13.66 31.46 16.06
N ALA A 369 13.79 31.43 14.74
CA ALA A 369 14.33 32.53 13.95
C ALA A 369 13.50 33.80 14.13
N PHE A 370 12.19 33.68 13.94
CA PHE A 370 11.26 34.80 14.01
C PHE A 370 10.69 35.01 15.43
N SER A 371 11.33 34.49 16.47
CA SER A 371 11.06 34.87 17.87
C SER A 371 12.30 35.41 18.59
N GLY A 372 13.39 35.67 17.86
CA GLY A 372 14.65 36.19 18.41
C GLY A 372 15.44 35.16 19.22
N LYS A 373 15.24 33.86 18.95
CA LYS A 373 15.84 32.75 19.71
C LYS A 373 16.81 31.89 18.91
N LEU A 374 17.03 32.18 17.63
CA LEU A 374 17.89 31.38 16.76
C LEU A 374 19.35 31.84 16.76
N VAL A 375 19.57 33.15 16.82
CA VAL A 375 20.89 33.79 16.83
C VAL A 375 21.02 34.64 18.08
N LEU A 376 22.25 34.87 18.53
CA LEU A 376 22.53 35.80 19.63
C LEU A 376 22.37 37.24 19.12
N GLN A 377 21.79 38.10 19.97
CA GLN A 377 21.73 39.53 19.71
C GLN A 377 23.12 40.15 19.88
N ASP A 378 23.46 41.10 19.02
CA ASP A 378 24.72 41.82 19.06
C ASP A 378 24.47 43.24 19.58
N PRO A 379 25.03 43.65 20.73
CA PRO A 379 24.87 44.99 21.27
C PRO A 379 25.35 46.12 20.33
N GLU A 380 26.25 45.79 19.39
CA GLU A 380 26.78 46.73 18.40
C GLU A 380 25.90 46.86 17.15
N ASP A 381 24.85 46.04 17.01
CA ASP A 381 23.88 46.21 15.93
C ASP A 381 23.08 47.50 16.10
N GLU A 382 22.74 48.13 14.98
CA GLU A 382 21.90 49.32 15.00
C GLU A 382 20.54 49.02 15.69
N PRO A 383 19.99 49.94 16.50
CA PRO A 383 18.68 49.76 17.08
C PRO A 383 17.59 49.62 16.01
N ALA A 384 16.65 48.68 16.19
CA ALA A 384 15.54 48.45 15.26
C ALA A 384 14.73 49.72 14.86
N PRO A 385 14.55 50.74 15.73
CA PRO A 385 13.94 52.01 15.31
C PRO A 385 14.65 52.72 14.15
N MET A 386 15.98 52.64 14.05
CA MET A 386 16.74 53.28 12.98
C MET A 386 16.43 52.66 11.62
N LEU A 387 16.31 51.33 11.57
CA LEU A 387 15.88 50.62 10.36
C LEU A 387 14.45 51.04 9.94
N LEU A 388 13.53 51.20 10.90
CA LEU A 388 12.17 51.66 10.62
C LEU A 388 12.14 53.09 10.04
N GLU A 389 13.02 53.98 10.50
CA GLU A 389 13.14 55.33 9.93
C GLU A 389 13.61 55.30 8.48
N ARG A 390 14.62 54.48 8.15
CA ARG A 390 15.09 54.30 6.77
C ARG A 390 13.99 53.74 5.86
N ILE A 391 13.25 52.74 6.35
CA ILE A 391 12.08 52.19 5.64
C ILE A 391 11.01 53.25 5.37
N LYS A 392 10.70 54.12 6.35
CA LYS A 392 9.76 55.24 6.15
C LYS A 392 10.25 56.21 5.08
N ALA A 393 11.54 56.57 5.11
CA ALA A 393 12.15 57.46 4.13
C ALA A 393 12.14 56.88 2.72
N GLU A 394 12.44 55.58 2.58
CA GLU A 394 12.41 54.86 1.31
C GLU A 394 10.97 54.75 0.76
N ARG A 395 10.00 54.38 1.60
CA ARG A 395 8.58 54.35 1.19
C ARG A 395 8.09 55.71 0.72
N ALA A 396 8.51 56.80 1.37
CA ALA A 396 8.16 58.15 0.94
C ALA A 396 8.74 58.50 -0.45
N LYS A 397 9.91 57.96 -0.82
CA LYS A 397 10.48 58.10 -2.17
C LYS A 397 9.72 57.26 -3.21
N VAL A 398 9.39 56.01 -2.89
CA VAL A 398 8.63 55.10 -3.77
C VAL A 398 7.22 55.61 -4.05
N THR A 399 6.55 56.22 -3.05
CA THR A 399 5.19 56.76 -3.20
C THR A 399 5.14 58.04 -4.04
N LYS A 400 6.27 58.76 -4.17
CA LYS A 400 6.40 60.00 -4.96
C LYS A 400 6.75 59.77 -6.44
N GLN A 401 7.11 58.54 -6.85
CA GLN A 401 7.30 58.22 -8.27
C GLN A 401 5.96 57.89 -8.95
N PRO A 402 5.60 58.53 -10.07
CA PRO A 402 4.35 58.27 -10.76
C PRO A 402 4.33 56.82 -11.29
N ARG A 403 3.24 56.08 -11.02
CA ARG A 403 3.03 54.75 -11.61
C ARG A 403 3.04 54.87 -13.14
N ARG A 404 4.09 54.39 -13.80
CA ARG A 404 4.09 54.20 -15.26
C ARG A 404 2.98 53.20 -15.60
N ARG A 405 1.89 53.70 -16.18
CA ARG A 405 0.87 52.88 -16.84
C ARG A 405 1.52 52.24 -18.07
N THR A 406 1.90 50.98 -17.98
CA THR A 406 2.05 50.15 -19.18
C THR A 406 0.64 49.83 -19.69
N ARG A 407 0.34 50.33 -20.90
CA ARG A 407 -0.87 50.06 -21.68
C ARG A 407 -0.92 48.57 -22.10
N PRO A 408 -2.13 48.04 -22.39
CA PRO A 408 -2.49 46.62 -22.24
C PRO A 408 -1.74 45.66 -23.16
#